data_AF-A0A5B1L5N4-F1
#
_entry.id   AF-A0A5B1L5N4-F1
#
_cell.length_a   1.000
_cell.length_b   1.000
_cell.length_c   1.000
_cell.angle_alpha   90.00
_cell.angle_beta   90.00
_cell.angle_gamma   90.00
#
_symmetry.space_group_name_H-M   'P 1'
#
loop_
_entity.id
_entity.type
_entity.pdbx_description
1 polymer ?
#
loop_
_entity_poly.entity_id
_entity_poly.type
_entity_poly.pdbx_seq_one_letter_code
_entity_poly.pdbx_strand_id
1 'polypeptide(L)'
;MDPALGLSLGRIAIGVSSIASPQLTAKVFGVSPEANPHMGYFTRMFGVREIALGALTLMAKGEVRRTMLKAGIAVDSGDAITGAIGLARQDVPKFAGATLTIVALGAAGSGAAALIASER
;
A
#
# COMPACT_ATOMS: atom_id res chain seq x y z
N MET A 1 13.44 -5.33 15.51
CA MET A 1 12.00 -4.98 15.55
C MET A 1 11.28 -5.88 14.56
N ASP A 2 10.08 -6.37 14.87
CA ASP A 2 9.29 -7.20 13.94
C ASP A 2 8.97 -6.38 12.67
N PRO A 3 9.51 -6.73 11.49
CA PRO A 3 9.26 -5.98 10.26
C PRO A 3 7.77 -5.98 9.87
N ALA A 4 7.01 -7.01 10.25
CA ALA A 4 5.58 -7.07 10.00
C ALA A 4 4.79 -6.03 10.81
N LEU A 5 5.26 -5.68 12.01
CA LEU A 5 4.60 -4.68 12.85
C LEU A 5 4.68 -3.29 12.20
N GLY A 6 5.89 -2.87 11.82
CA GLY A 6 6.10 -1.56 11.19
C GLY A 6 5.33 -1.42 9.87
N LEU A 7 5.40 -2.45 9.02
CA LEU A 7 4.64 -2.50 7.77
C LEU A 7 3.13 -2.37 8.04
N SER A 8 2.58 -3.19 8.93
CA SER A 8 1.13 -3.22 9.19
C SER A 8 0.61 -1.92 9.78
N LEU A 9 1.35 -1.30 10.72
CA LEU A 9 0.99 0.00 11.27
C LEU A 9 1.05 1.11 10.21
N GLY A 10 2.05 1.07 9.33
CA GLY A 10 2.15 1.99 8.19
C GLY A 10 0.93 1.88 7.26
N ARG A 11 0.53 0.66 6.90
CA ARG A 11 -0.68 0.41 6.10
C ARG A 11 -1.93 0.97 6.77
N ILE A 12 -2.12 0.69 8.06
CA ILE A 12 -3.28 1.19 8.81
C ILE A 12 -3.29 2.72 8.83
N ALA A 13 -2.15 3.36 9.10
CA ALA A 13 -2.05 4.82 9.12
C ALA A 13 -2.39 5.43 7.75
N ILE A 14 -1.83 4.88 6.66
CA ILE A 14 -2.13 5.31 5.30
C ILE A 14 -3.62 5.09 5.00
N GLY A 15 -4.18 3.94 5.37
CA GLY A 15 -5.58 3.62 5.10
C GLY A 15 -6.55 4.51 5.87
N VAL A 16 -6.29 4.77 7.15
CA VAL A 16 -7.08 5.72 7.96
C VAL A 16 -7.02 7.12 7.36
N SER A 17 -5.83 7.60 6.96
CA SER A 17 -5.71 8.91 6.31
C SER A 17 -6.47 8.97 4.99
N SER A 18 -6.45 7.89 4.21
CA SER A 18 -7.16 7.76 2.93
C SER A 18 -8.68 7.81 3.11
N ILE A 19 -9.21 7.34 4.24
CA ILE A 19 -10.64 7.42 4.56
C ILE A 19 -11.01 8.81 5.08
N ALA A 20 -10.25 9.30 6.06
CA ALA A 20 -10.52 10.54 6.76
C ALA A 20 -10.32 11.78 5.87
N SER A 21 -9.28 11.78 5.04
CA SER A 21 -8.91 12.92 4.20
C SER A 21 -8.30 12.48 2.85
N PRO A 22 -9.09 11.84 1.97
CA PRO A 22 -8.59 11.25 0.73
C PRO A 22 -7.91 12.25 -0.20
N GLN A 23 -8.38 13.50 -0.26
CA GLN A 23 -7.78 14.52 -1.11
C GLN A 23 -6.37 14.88 -0.62
N LEU A 24 -6.17 14.98 0.69
CA LEU A 24 -4.86 15.25 1.26
C LEU A 24 -3.92 14.07 1.01
N THR A 25 -4.39 12.84 1.25
CA THR A 25 -3.59 11.63 1.02
C THR A 25 -3.16 11.53 -0.45
N ALA A 26 -4.08 11.75 -1.39
CA ALA A 26 -3.76 11.78 -2.82
C ALA A 26 -2.69 12.84 -3.17
N LYS A 27 -2.80 14.06 -2.60
CA LYS A 27 -1.81 15.13 -2.79
C LYS A 27 -0.43 14.76 -2.26
N VAL A 28 -0.34 14.12 -1.10
CA VAL A 28 0.93 13.63 -0.53
C VAL A 28 1.62 12.67 -1.48
N PHE A 29 0.86 11.83 -2.17
CA PHE A 29 1.37 10.93 -3.21
C PHE A 29 1.51 11.60 -4.59
N GLY A 30 1.38 12.91 -4.70
CA GLY A 30 1.57 13.67 -5.93
C GLY A 30 0.40 13.61 -6.92
N VAL A 31 -0.71 13.00 -6.55
CA VAL A 31 -1.91 12.94 -7.39
C VAL A 31 -2.75 14.20 -7.15
N SER A 32 -3.17 14.88 -8.22
CA SER A 32 -4.07 16.04 -8.11
C SER A 32 -5.53 15.55 -8.03
N PRO A 33 -6.23 15.73 -6.89
CA PRO A 33 -7.64 15.40 -6.78
C PRO A 33 -8.53 16.31 -7.63
N GLU A 34 -8.05 17.52 -7.96
CA GLU A 34 -8.78 18.48 -8.78
C GLU A 34 -8.90 18.04 -10.24
N ALA A 35 -7.90 17.28 -10.73
CA ALA A 35 -7.90 16.74 -12.08
C ALA A 35 -8.83 15.53 -12.27
N ASN A 36 -9.31 14.92 -11.19
CA ASN A 36 -10.21 13.76 -11.27
C ASN A 36 -11.18 13.71 -10.08
N PRO A 37 -12.48 14.06 -10.28
CA PRO A 37 -13.47 14.14 -9.21
C PRO A 37 -13.75 12.79 -8.54
N HIS A 38 -13.42 11.67 -9.18
CA HIS A 38 -13.62 10.33 -8.63
C HIS A 38 -12.46 9.86 -7.75
N MET A 39 -11.35 10.61 -7.66
CA MET A 39 -10.17 10.22 -6.86
C MET A 39 -10.53 9.95 -5.41
N GLY A 40 -11.36 10.80 -4.80
CA GLY A 40 -11.75 10.63 -3.41
C GLY A 40 -12.52 9.33 -3.14
N TYR A 41 -13.22 8.79 -4.14
CA TYR A 41 -13.90 7.50 -4.01
C TYR A 41 -12.89 6.35 -4.01
N PHE A 42 -12.00 6.30 -5.00
CA PHE A 42 -10.99 5.25 -5.12
C PHE A 42 -9.94 5.28 -4.00
N THR A 43 -9.53 6.46 -3.53
CA THR A 43 -8.62 6.58 -2.39
C THR A 43 -9.22 5.98 -1.12
N ARG A 44 -10.53 6.14 -0.88
CA ARG A 44 -11.19 5.49 0.27
C ARG A 44 -11.24 3.97 0.12
N MET A 45 -11.53 3.46 -1.08
CA MET A 45 -11.51 2.02 -1.35
C MET A 45 -10.11 1.42 -1.11
N PHE A 46 -9.07 2.10 -1.59
CA PHE A 46 -7.68 1.77 -1.30
C PHE A 46 -7.42 1.75 0.22
N GLY A 47 -7.90 2.77 0.95
CA GLY A 47 -7.70 2.85 2.38
C GLY A 47 -8.32 1.70 3.17
N VAL A 48 -9.53 1.27 2.81
CA VAL A 48 -10.19 0.11 3.44
C VAL A 48 -9.35 -1.16 3.27
N ARG A 49 -8.79 -1.38 2.07
CA ARG A 49 -7.89 -2.51 1.80
C ARG A 49 -6.66 -2.50 2.70
N GLU A 50 -6.02 -1.34 2.83
CA GLU A 50 -4.81 -1.21 3.63
C GLU A 50 -5.04 -1.45 5.12
N ILE A 51 -6.17 -0.95 5.65
CA ILE A 51 -6.58 -1.24 7.03
C ILE A 51 -6.81 -2.74 7.21
N ALA A 52 -7.52 -3.39 6.30
CA ALA A 52 -7.82 -4.81 6.39
C ALA A 52 -6.55 -5.66 6.36
N LEU A 53 -5.65 -5.42 5.39
CA LEU A 53 -4.39 -6.17 5.27
C LEU A 53 -3.50 -5.97 6.51
N GLY A 54 -3.37 -4.74 7.00
CA GLY A 54 -2.58 -4.45 8.20
C GLY A 54 -3.17 -5.08 9.46
N ALA A 55 -4.47 -4.89 9.71
CA ALA A 55 -5.14 -5.41 10.90
C ALA A 55 -5.14 -6.95 10.93
N LEU A 56 -5.49 -7.60 9.82
CA LEU A 56 -5.48 -9.06 9.73
C LEU A 56 -4.08 -9.63 9.91
N THR A 57 -3.04 -8.98 9.37
CA THR A 57 -1.65 -9.40 9.58
C THR A 57 -1.25 -9.32 11.06
N LEU A 58 -1.65 -8.26 11.76
CA LEU A 58 -1.35 -8.08 13.19
C LEU A 58 -2.10 -9.08 14.09
N MET A 59 -3.36 -9.38 13.76
CA MET A 59 -4.19 -10.34 14.50
C MET A 59 -3.78 -11.78 14.24
N ALA A 60 -3.25 -12.09 13.06
CA ALA A 60 -2.88 -13.43 12.66
C ALA A 60 -1.60 -13.92 13.33
N LYS A 61 -1.52 -15.25 13.51
CA LYS A 61 -0.38 -15.97 14.07
C LYS A 61 0.00 -17.17 13.19
N GLY A 62 1.22 -17.68 13.36
CA GLY A 62 1.71 -18.87 12.67
C GLY A 62 1.50 -18.82 11.15
N GLU A 63 0.96 -19.90 10.59
CA GLU A 63 0.72 -20.03 9.14
C GLU A 63 -0.25 -18.97 8.59
N VAL A 64 -1.29 -18.60 9.35
CA VAL A 64 -2.25 -17.56 8.92
C VAL A 64 -1.53 -16.22 8.72
N ARG A 65 -0.59 -15.87 9.60
CA ARG A 65 0.22 -14.64 9.45
C ARG A 65 1.07 -14.70 8.20
N ARG A 66 1.69 -15.85 7.89
CA ARG A 66 2.48 -16.05 6.67
C ARG A 66 1.63 -15.91 5.43
N THR A 67 0.40 -16.42 5.44
CA THR A 67 -0.57 -16.24 4.35
C THR A 67 -0.96 -14.78 4.17
N MET A 68 -1.20 -14.03 5.26
CA MET A 68 -1.48 -12.59 5.17
C MET A 68 -0.29 -11.78 4.64
N LEU A 69 0.94 -12.13 5.04
CA LEU A 69 2.16 -11.51 4.49
C LEU A 69 2.29 -11.78 2.98
N LYS A 70 2.08 -13.03 2.54
CA LYS A 70 2.09 -13.37 1.10
C LYS A 70 1.02 -12.61 0.31
N ALA A 71 -0.19 -12.49 0.86
CA ALA A 71 -1.26 -11.71 0.24
C ALA A 71 -0.88 -10.23 0.12
N GLY A 72 -0.33 -9.63 1.19
CA GLY A 72 0.16 -8.26 1.18
C GLY A 72 1.26 -8.02 0.14
N ILE A 73 2.24 -8.94 0.05
CA ILE A 73 3.30 -8.88 -0.97
C ILE A 73 2.71 -8.92 -2.38
N ALA A 74 1.74 -9.80 -2.64
CA ALA A 74 1.11 -9.92 -3.96
C ALA A 74 0.37 -8.63 -4.35
N VAL A 75 -0.36 -8.04 -3.40
CA VAL A 75 -1.08 -6.77 -3.59
C VAL A 75 -0.10 -5.63 -3.89
N ASP A 76 0.93 -5.47 -3.06
CA ASP A 76 1.92 -4.38 -3.22
C ASP A 76 2.71 -4.54 -4.52
N SER A 77 3.04 -5.77 -4.92
CA SER A 77 3.70 -6.05 -6.19
C SER A 77 2.79 -5.65 -7.37
N GLY A 78 1.49 -5.95 -7.28
CA GLY A 78 0.50 -5.53 -8.26
C GLY A 78 0.36 -4.00 -8.37
N ASP A 79 0.37 -3.31 -7.24
CA ASP A 79 0.36 -1.84 -7.19
C ASP A 79 1.64 -1.26 -7.83
N ALA A 80 2.81 -1.83 -7.54
CA ALA A 80 4.08 -1.43 -8.13
C ALA A 80 4.09 -1.62 -9.66
N ILE A 81 3.59 -2.76 -10.15
CA ILE A 81 3.45 -3.02 -11.59
C ILE A 81 2.51 -2.00 -12.23
N THR A 82 1.38 -1.70 -11.58
CA THR A 82 0.41 -0.71 -12.08
C THR A 82 1.03 0.69 -12.15
N GLY A 83 1.77 1.10 -11.12
CA GLY A 83 2.51 2.36 -11.12
C GLY A 83 3.58 2.43 -12.22
N ALA A 84 4.32 1.35 -12.44
CA ALA A 84 5.31 1.25 -13.51
C ALA A 84 4.67 1.34 -14.90
N ILE A 85 3.52 0.68 -15.12
CA ILE A 85 2.74 0.80 -16.36
C ILE A 85 2.29 2.25 -16.57
N GLY A 86 1.75 2.89 -15.53
CA GLY A 86 1.30 4.29 -15.60
C GLY A 86 2.45 5.25 -15.94
N LEU A 87 3.64 5.04 -15.38
CA LEU A 87 4.85 5.78 -15.74
C LEU A 87 5.27 5.57 -17.19
N ALA A 88 5.27 4.32 -17.65
CA ALA A 88 5.67 3.97 -19.01
C ALA A 88 4.72 4.54 -20.07
N ARG A 89 3.41 4.55 -19.77
CA ARG A 89 2.37 5.08 -20.65
C ARG A 89 2.15 6.59 -20.54
N GLN A 90 2.74 7.23 -19.52
CA GLN A 90 2.51 8.63 -19.18
C GLN A 90 1.05 8.94 -18.82
N ASP A 91 0.31 7.94 -18.33
CA ASP A 91 -1.09 8.06 -17.90
C ASP A 91 -1.22 8.82 -16.56
N VAL A 92 -0.10 9.00 -15.85
CA VAL A 92 -0.01 9.71 -14.57
C VAL A 92 1.17 10.68 -14.56
N PRO A 93 1.11 11.76 -13.76
CA PRO A 93 2.26 12.62 -13.54
C PRO A 93 3.47 11.81 -13.06
N LYS A 94 4.66 12.08 -13.62
CA LYS A 94 5.90 11.32 -13.31
C LYS A 94 6.17 11.24 -11.81
N PHE A 95 6.00 12.35 -11.09
CA PHE A 95 6.21 12.39 -9.65
C PHE A 95 5.25 11.45 -8.91
N ALA A 96 3.96 11.49 -9.26
CA ALA A 96 2.95 10.62 -8.65
C ALA A 96 3.21 9.15 -8.94
N GLY A 97 3.44 8.80 -10.22
CA GLY A 97 3.74 7.44 -10.63
C GLY A 97 5.00 6.88 -9.96
N ALA A 98 6.07 7.69 -9.84
CA ALA A 98 7.31 7.28 -9.19
C ALA A 98 7.11 7.07 -7.69
N THR A 99 6.52 8.03 -6.98
CA THR A 99 6.30 7.93 -5.53
C THR A 99 5.44 6.73 -5.17
N LEU A 100 4.31 6.52 -5.86
CA LEU A 100 3.43 5.37 -5.60
C LEU A 100 4.12 4.04 -5.91
N THR A 101 4.88 3.95 -7.00
CA THR A 101 5.64 2.74 -7.35
C THR A 101 6.70 2.42 -6.30
N ILE A 102 7.47 3.42 -5.85
CA ILE A 102 8.53 3.26 -4.85
C ILE A 102 7.94 2.81 -3.51
N VAL A 103 6.85 3.42 -3.07
CA VAL A 103 6.17 3.05 -1.82
C VAL A 103 5.65 1.61 -1.89
N ALA A 104 5.03 1.22 -3.01
CA ALA A 104 4.56 -0.14 -3.22
C ALA A 104 5.71 -1.16 -3.22
N LEU A 105 6.82 -0.88 -3.90
CA LEU A 105 8.02 -1.73 -3.87
C LEU A 105 8.61 -1.85 -2.46
N GLY A 106 8.66 -0.74 -1.71
CA GLY A 106 9.13 -0.72 -0.32
C GLY A 106 8.24 -1.58 0.60
N ALA A 107 6.93 -1.52 0.40
CA ALA A 107 5.96 -2.33 1.15
C ALA A 107 6.10 -3.83 0.81
N ALA A 108 6.21 -4.18 -0.48
CA ALA A 108 6.45 -5.55 -0.94
C ALA A 108 7.75 -6.12 -0.38
N GLY A 109 8.85 -5.34 -0.44
CA GLY A 109 10.15 -5.71 0.12
C GLY A 109 10.11 -5.90 1.64
N SER A 110 9.40 -5.01 2.35
CA SER A 110 9.21 -5.14 3.81
C SER A 110 8.39 -6.38 4.16
N GLY A 111 7.36 -6.70 3.37
CA GLY A 111 6.56 -7.90 3.53
C GLY A 111 7.38 -9.17 3.29
N ALA A 112 8.23 -9.18 2.25
CA ALA A 112 9.13 -10.30 1.97
C ALA A 112 10.16 -10.50 3.10
N ALA A 113 10.74 -9.41 3.61
CA ALA A 113 11.67 -9.47 4.74
C ALA A 113 10.97 -10.01 6.00
N ALA A 114 9.74 -9.57 6.28
CA ALA A 114 8.94 -10.08 7.39
C ALA A 114 8.62 -11.57 7.24
N LEU A 115 8.27 -12.01 6.02
CA LEU A 115 7.98 -13.41 5.72
C LEU A 115 9.21 -14.28 5.97
N ILE A 116 10.38 -13.89 5.43
CA ILE A 116 11.65 -14.61 5.62
C ILE A 116 12.02 -14.68 7.12
N ALA A 117 11.83 -13.59 7.86
CA ALA A 117 12.10 -13.57 9.30
C ALA A 117 11.18 -14.51 10.09
N SER A 118 9.96 -14.78 9.60
CA SER A 118 9.00 -15.69 10.24
C SER A 118 9.25 -17.18 9.97
N GLU A 119 10.20 -17.51 9.08
CA GLU A 119 10.58 -18.88 8.77
C GLU A 119 11.78 -19.39 9.58
N ARG A 120 12.44 -18.47 10.31
CA ARG A 120 13.57 -18.76 11.22
C ARG A 120 13.06 -19.04 12.62
#